data_AF-A0A5D0HSY1-F1
#
_entry.id   AF-A0A5D0HSY1-F1
#
_cell.length_a   1.000
_cell.length_b   1.000
_cell.length_c   1.000
_cell.angle_alpha   90.00
_cell.angle_beta   90.00
_cell.angle_gamma   90.00
#
_symmetry.space_group_name_H-M   'P 1'
#
loop_
_entity.id
_entity.type
_entity.pdbx_description
1 polymer ?
#
loop_
_entity_poly.entity_id
_entity_poly.type
_entity_poly.pdbx_seq_one_letter_code
_entity_poly.pdbx_strand_id
1 'polypeptide(L)' 'MKIKNTNIIRLYVAISDGMAIAISTGLKDFVEQMKTIDSSIKSKTYFDNHFKKHDFFYHQNPITGKQYTFQKIEKDKE' A
#
# COMPACT_ATOMS: atom_id res chain seq x y z
N MET A 1 22.39 17.91 -12.83
CA MET A 1 21.11 17.53 -12.19
C MET A 1 21.41 17.06 -10.77
N LYS A 2 21.09 17.84 -9.73
CA LYS A 2 21.29 17.41 -8.33
C LYS A 2 20.16 16.45 -7.98
N ILE A 3 20.45 15.15 -7.95
CA ILE A 3 19.54 14.15 -7.38
C ILE A 3 19.46 14.45 -5.88
N LYS A 4 18.33 14.99 -5.42
CA LYS A 4 18.07 15.10 -3.98
C LYS A 4 17.93 13.68 -3.45
N ASN A 5 18.88 13.22 -2.66
CA ASN A 5 18.71 12.04 -1.80
C ASN A 5 17.52 12.34 -0.87
N THR A 6 16.34 11.93 -1.32
CA THR A 6 15.12 12.04 -0.54
C THR A 6 15.06 10.75 0.22
N ASN A 7 15.38 10.78 1.52
CA ASN A 7 15.23 9.61 2.37
C ASN A 7 13.77 9.13 2.22
N ILE A 8 13.59 7.89 1.74
CA ILE A 8 12.27 7.28 1.68
C ILE A 8 11.91 6.93 3.11
N ILE A 9 10.99 7.70 3.69
CA ILE A 9 10.56 7.51 5.08
C ILE A 9 9.48 6.41 5.16
N ARG A 10 8.72 6.21 4.07
CA ARG A 10 7.57 5.30 4.03
C ARG A 10 7.48 4.57 2.69
N LEU A 11 7.13 3.29 2.76
CA LEU A 11 6.82 2.44 1.61
C LEU A 11 5.48 1.73 1.86
N TYR A 12 4.60 1.74 0.88
CA TYR A 12 3.36 0.98 0.86
C TYR A 12 3.50 -0.15 -0.15
N VAL A 13 3.18 -1.38 0.27
CA VAL A 13 3.34 -2.58 -0.52
C VAL A 13 2.04 -3.38 -0.50
N ALA A 14 1.61 -3.86 -1.66
CA ALA A 14 0.54 -4.83 -1.80
C ALA A 14 1.12 -6.15 -2.30
N ILE A 15 0.74 -7.25 -1.64
CA ILE A 15 1.18 -8.61 -1.98
C ILE A 15 -0.05 -9.46 -2.29
N SER A 16 -0.01 -10.21 -3.39
CA SER A 16 -0.97 -11.25 -3.76
C SER A 16 -0.19 -12.49 -4.16
N ASP A 17 -0.60 -13.66 -3.69
CA ASP A 17 0.02 -14.95 -4.08
C ASP A 17 1.55 -14.98 -3.90
N GLY A 18 2.04 -14.35 -2.84
CA GLY A 18 3.47 -14.26 -2.52
C GLY A 18 4.26 -13.25 -3.35
N MET A 19 3.62 -12.50 -4.26
CA MET A 19 4.28 -11.53 -5.14
C MET A 19 3.84 -10.10 -4.81
N ALA A 20 4.80 -9.16 -4.81
CA ALA A 20 4.48 -7.74 -4.72
C ALA A 20 3.86 -7.25 -6.04
N ILE A 21 2.66 -6.68 -5.96
CA ILE A 21 1.87 -6.25 -7.13
C ILE A 21 1.75 -4.73 -7.23
N ALA A 22 1.98 -4.00 -6.14
CA ALA A 22 2.02 -2.54 -6.12
C ALA A 22 3.00 -2.07 -5.04
N ILE A 23 3.80 -1.06 -5.36
CA ILE A 23 4.76 -0.43 -4.47
C ILE A 23 4.72 1.08 -4.70
N SER A 24 4.59 1.86 -3.62
CA SER A 24 4.68 3.32 -3.71
C SER A 24 5.17 3.93 -2.40
N THR A 25 5.80 5.09 -2.48
CA THR A 25 6.18 5.91 -1.32
C THR A 25 5.06 6.86 -0.88
N GLY A 26 4.00 6.99 -1.69
CA GLY A 26 2.83 7.80 -1.42
C GLY A 26 1.55 6.97 -1.31
N LEU A 27 0.79 7.14 -0.23
CA LEU A 27 -0.45 6.39 -0.01
C LEU A 27 -1.51 6.63 -1.09
N LYS A 28 -1.58 7.86 -1.63
CA LYS A 28 -2.53 8.20 -2.70
C LYS A 28 -2.23 7.38 -3.95
N ASP A 29 -0.99 7.46 -4.43
CA ASP A 29 -0.54 6.76 -5.64
C ASP A 29 -0.64 5.24 -5.47
N PHE A 30 -0.34 4.73 -4.27
CA PHE A 30 -0.54 3.32 -3.93
C PHE A 30 -1.99 2.87 -4.13
N VAL A 31 -2.95 3.63 -3.60
CA VAL A 31 -4.38 3.30 -3.71
C VAL A 31 -4.86 3.45 -5.15
N GLU A 32 -4.34 4.42 -5.91
CA GLU A 32 -4.65 4.56 -7.34
C GLU A 32 -4.12 3.38 -8.16
N GLN A 33 -2.89 2.93 -7.93
CA GLN A 33 -2.35 1.70 -8.53
C GLN A 33 -3.17 0.48 -8.15
N MET A 34 -3.54 0.32 -6.88
CA MET A 34 -4.35 -0.82 -6.45
C MET A 34 -5.75 -0.82 -7.08
N LYS A 35 -6.32 0.36 -7.35
CA LYS A 35 -7.61 0.46 -8.07
C LYS A 35 -7.54 0.10 -9.55
N THR A 36 -6.38 0.24 -10.20
CA THR A 36 -6.21 -0.24 -11.58
C THR A 36 -6.08 -1.76 -11.62
N ILE A 37 -5.52 -2.37 -10.57
CA ILE A 37 -5.42 -3.83 -10.41
C ILE A 37 -6.77 -4.42 -9.99
N ASP A 38 -7.47 -3.76 -9.07
CA ASP A 38 -8.71 -4.24 -8.48
C ASP A 38 -9.65 -3.07 -8.14
N SER A 39 -10.74 -2.95 -8.89
CA SER A 39 -11.70 -1.86 -8.72
C SER A 39 -12.50 -1.91 -7.41
N SER A 40 -12.47 -3.04 -6.67
CA SER A 40 -13.15 -3.18 -5.38
C SER A 40 -12.39 -2.53 -4.21
N ILE A 41 -11.15 -2.10 -4.47
CA ILE A 41 -10.27 -1.48 -3.48
C ILE A 41 -10.90 -0.23 -2.87
N LYS A 42 -10.86 -0.17 -1.53
CA LYS A 42 -11.45 0.90 -0.72
C LYS A 42 -10.74 2.25 -0.92
N SER A 43 -11.33 3.31 -0.38
CA SER A 43 -10.81 4.67 -0.51
C SER A 43 -9.48 4.88 0.21
N LYS A 44 -8.74 5.94 -0.16
CA LYS A 44 -7.52 6.36 0.56
C LYS A 44 -7.77 6.52 2.06
N THR A 45 -8.90 7.11 2.46
CA THR A 45 -9.26 7.31 3.87
C THR A 45 -9.36 6.00 4.64
N TYR A 46 -9.87 4.94 4.01
CA TYR A 46 -9.92 3.62 4.63
C TYR A 46 -8.50 3.09 4.92
N PHE A 47 -7.60 3.15 3.93
CA PHE A 47 -6.20 2.73 4.12
C PHE A 47 -5.48 3.60 5.16
N ASP A 48 -5.68 4.91 5.14
CA ASP A 48 -5.08 5.86 6.09
C ASP A 48 -5.48 5.51 7.54
N ASN A 49 -6.76 5.18 7.76
CA ASN A 49 -7.27 4.80 9.08
C ASN A 49 -6.72 3.45 9.55
N HIS A 50 -6.55 2.48 8.65
CA HIS A 50 -5.91 1.20 8.99
C HIS A 50 -4.44 1.39 9.32
N PHE A 51 -3.70 2.11 8.49
CA PHE A 51 -2.27 2.34 8.65
C PHE A 51 -1.89 3.27 9.81
N LYS A 52 -2.85 3.97 10.41
CA LYS A 52 -2.66 4.65 11.70
C LYS A 52 -2.59 3.70 12.89
N LYS A 53 -3.18 2.51 12.77
CA LYS A 53 -3.33 1.54 13.86
C LYS A 53 -2.42 0.33 13.71
N HIS A 54 -2.21 -0.11 12.46
CA HIS A 54 -1.47 -1.31 12.14
C HIS A 54 -0.62 -1.07 10.90
N ASP A 55 0.60 -1.59 10.89
CA ASP A 55 1.48 -1.48 9.72
C ASP A 55 1.11 -2.47 8.62
N PHE A 56 0.26 -3.45 8.88
CA PHE A 56 -0.27 -4.34 7.84
C PHE A 56 -1.72 -4.76 8.11
N PHE A 57 -2.41 -5.17 7.04
CA PHE A 57 -3.73 -5.78 7.13
C PHE A 57 -4.05 -6.61 5.87
N TYR A 58 -5.03 -7.51 5.99
CA TYR A 58 -5.51 -8.36 4.91
C TYR A 58 -6.78 -7.80 4.28
N HIS A 59 -6.92 -8.03 2.98
CA HIS A 59 -8.12 -7.69 2.23
C HIS A 59 -8.46 -8.82 1.27
N GLN A 60 -9.74 -9.15 1.17
CA GLN A 60 -10.23 -10.07 0.17
C GLN A 60 -11.24 -9.34 -0.71
N ASN A 61 -11.06 -9.45 -2.02
CA ASN A 61 -12.06 -8.99 -2.97
C ASN A 61 -13.32 -9.88 -2.82
N PRO A 62 -14.49 -9.30 -2.51
CA PRO A 62 -15.71 -10.09 -2.27
C PRO A 62 -16.31 -10.72 -3.53
N ILE A 63 -15.91 -10.28 -4.72
CA ILE A 63 -16.41 -10.76 -6.01
C ILE A 63 -15.48 -11.85 -6.56
N THR A 64 -14.17 -11.59 -6.62
CA THR A 64 -13.19 -12.51 -7.23
C THR A 64 -12.57 -13.49 -6.25
N GLY A 65 -12.74 -13.24 -4.94
CA GLY A 65 -12.10 -14.03 -3.88
C GLY A 65 -10.60 -13.78 -3.72
N LYS A 66 -10.00 -12.93 -4.56
CA LYS A 66 -8.56 -12.65 -4.54
C LYS A 66 -8.13 -11.99 -3.22
N GLN A 67 -7.01 -12.46 -2.68
CA GLN A 67 -6.50 -12.03 -1.39
C GLN A 67 -5.29 -11.11 -1.56
N TYR A 68 -5.26 -10.07 -0.74
CA TYR A 68 -4.17 -9.10 -0.70
C TYR A 68 -3.70 -8.92 0.74
N THR A 69 -2.38 -8.82 0.90
CA THR A 69 -1.76 -8.28 2.11
C THR A 69 -1.25 -6.89 1.81
N PHE A 70 -1.69 -5.92 2.60
CA PHE A 70 -1.22 -4.54 2.52
C PHE A 70 -0.27 -4.26 3.67
N GLN A 71 0.88 -3.67 3.36
CA GLN A 71 1.92 -3.34 4.32
C GLN A 71 2.35 -1.89 4.14
N LYS A 72 2.64 -1.23 5.26
CA LYS A 72 3.28 0.07 5.36
C LYS A 72 4.58 -0.14 6.14
N ILE A 73 5.69 0.11 5.47
CA ILE A 73 7.03 0.04 6.04
C ILE A 73 7.44 1.47 6.30
N GLU A 74 7.62 1.84 7.57
CA GLU A 74 8.21 3.13 7.95
C GLU A 74 9.64 2.88 8.44
N LYS A 75 10.60 3.69 8.01
CA LYS A 75 11.93 3.67 8.64
C LYS A 75 11.82 4.45 9.95
N ASP A 76 12.20 3.82 11.06
CA ASP A 76 12.36 4.55 12.32
C ASP A 76 13.31 5.73 12.11
N LYS A 77 12.90 6.90 12.63
CA LYS A 77 13.79 8.06 12.69
C LYS A 77 14.80 7.77 13.81
N GLU A 78 15.99 7.29 13.43
CA GLU A 78 17.18 7.34 14.29
C GLU A 78 17.42 8.76 14.81
#